data_AF-A0A914MTB6-F1
#
_entry.id   AF-A0A914MTB6-F1
#
_cell.length_a   1.000
_cell.length_b   1.000
_cell.length_c   1.000
_cell.angle_alpha   90.00
_cell.angle_beta   90.00
_cell.angle_gamma   90.00
#
_symmetry.space_group_name_H-M   'P 1'
#
loop_
_entity.id
_entity.type
_entity.pdbx_description
1 polymer ?
#
loop_
_entity_poly.entity_id
_entity_poly.type
_entity_poly.pdbx_seq_one_letter_code
_entity_poly.pdbx_strand_id
1 'polypeptide(L)'
;MFLANGRLAYFGEPSKTVDYLNSFGYPCPRNYNPADAMIQCLSIEMYNEEICKERIGKICDDWEASENALKLKNEIEEQNKIVVDKPERRKRATFGVQVFF
;
A
#
# COMPACT_ATOMS: atom_id res chain seq x y z
N MET A 1 -4.65 1.43 2.94
CA MET A 1 -3.52 0.51 2.69
C MET A 1 -3.31 -0.33 3.94
N PHE A 2 -3.26 -1.65 3.79
CA PHE A 2 -2.98 -2.59 4.88
C PHE A 2 -1.75 -3.41 4.55
N LEU A 3 -0.88 -3.57 5.55
CA LEU A 3 0.38 -4.30 5.45
C LEU A 3 0.36 -5.44 6.46
N ALA A 4 0.92 -6.58 6.05
CA ALA A 4 1.08 -7.73 6.92
C ALA A 4 2.42 -8.41 6.61
N ASN A 5 3.24 -8.66 7.62
CA ASN A 5 4.59 -9.24 7.49
C ASN A 5 5.48 -8.54 6.43
N GLY A 6 5.38 -7.22 6.30
CA GLY A 6 6.13 -6.44 5.31
C GLY A 6 5.63 -6.59 3.86
N ARG A 7 4.52 -7.31 3.64
CA ARG A 7 3.86 -7.44 2.35
C ARG A 7 2.56 -6.64 2.31
N LEU A 8 2.15 -6.25 1.11
CA LEU A 8 0.90 -5.54 0.87
C LEU A 8 -0.27 -6.53 0.87
N ALA A 9 -1.15 -6.39 1.86
CA ALA A 9 -2.34 -7.24 1.96
C ALA A 9 -3.54 -6.63 1.23
N TYR A 10 -3.65 -5.29 1.22
CA TYR A 10 -4.73 -4.60 0.52
C TYR A 10 -4.40 -3.12 0.26
N PHE A 11 -4.77 -2.61 -0.90
CA PHE A 11 -4.66 -1.19 -1.24
C PHE A 11 -5.84 -0.72 -2.09
N GLY A 12 -6.64 0.19 -1.55
CA GLY A 12 -7.77 0.73 -2.28
C GLY A 12 -8.72 1.51 -1.38
N GLU A 13 -9.92 1.72 -1.91
CA GLU A 13 -11.00 2.45 -1.26
C GLU A 13 -11.62 1.64 -0.11
N PRO A 14 -11.95 2.27 1.03
CA PRO A 14 -12.52 1.57 2.19
C PRO A 14 -13.82 0.82 1.88
N SER A 15 -14.65 1.31 0.95
CA SER A 15 -15.88 0.64 0.52
C SER A 15 -15.62 -0.75 -0.06
N LYS A 16 -14.53 -0.89 -0.84
CA LYS A 16 -14.12 -2.15 -1.47
C LYS A 16 -13.45 -3.10 -0.48
N THR A 17 -12.90 -2.59 0.63
CA THR A 17 -12.30 -3.42 1.69
C THR A 17 -13.32 -4.37 2.31
N VAL A 18 -14.57 -3.93 2.50
CA VAL A 18 -15.63 -4.76 3.09
C VAL A 18 -15.97 -5.93 2.16
N ASP A 19 -16.05 -5.68 0.86
CA ASP A 19 -16.30 -6.70 -0.16
C ASP A 19 -15.13 -7.70 -0.24
N TYR A 20 -13.90 -7.19 -0.17
CA TYR A 20 -12.68 -8.00 -0.12
C TYR A 20 -12.67 -8.92 1.11
N LEU A 21 -12.92 -8.38 2.30
CA LEU A 21 -13.05 -9.14 3.55
C LEU A 21 -14.11 -10.24 3.45
N ASN A 22 -15.25 -9.94 2.81
CA ASN A 22 -16.32 -10.90 2.59
C ASN A 22 -15.88 -12.06 1.66
N SER A 23 -15.04 -11.78 0.66
CA SER A 23 -14.46 -12.81 -0.23
C SER A 23 -13.59 -13.82 0.51
N PHE A 24 -12.88 -13.40 1.57
CA PHE A 24 -12.09 -14.31 2.42
C PHE A 24 -12.92 -15.02 3.50
N GLY A 25 -14.24 -14.81 3.53
CA GLY A 25 -15.12 -15.41 4.55
C GLY A 25 -15.11 -14.69 5.89
N TYR A 26 -14.65 -13.43 5.94
CA TYR A 26 -14.65 -12.59 7.14
C TYR A 26 -15.62 -11.40 6.95
N PRO A 27 -16.94 -11.64 6.95
CA PRO A 27 -17.90 -10.55 6.79
C PRO A 27 -17.81 -9.57 7.95
N CYS A 28 -17.76 -8.27 7.63
CA CYS A 28 -17.71 -7.23 8.64
C CYS A 28 -19.11 -7.03 9.26
N PRO A 29 -19.28 -7.14 10.59
CA PRO A 29 -20.54 -6.83 11.26
C PRO A 29 -20.93 -5.36 11.05
N ARG A 30 -22.23 -5.07 10.99
CA ARG A 30 -22.77 -3.70 10.78
C ARG A 30 -22.29 -2.67 11.79
N ASN A 31 -21.90 -3.10 12.99
CA ASN A 31 -21.46 -2.23 14.08
C ASN A 31 -19.95 -2.35 14.39
N TYR A 32 -19.19 -2.87 13.43
CA TYR A 32 -17.74 -3.05 13.55
C TYR A 32 -17.00 -2.15 12.57
N ASN A 33 -15.84 -1.64 12.97
CA ASN A 33 -15.01 -0.84 12.09
C ASN A 33 -14.32 -1.76 11.06
N PRO A 34 -14.51 -1.57 9.75
CA PRO A 34 -13.89 -2.41 8.73
C PRO A 34 -12.36 -2.42 8.79
N ALA A 35 -11.74 -1.33 9.25
CA ALA A 35 -10.30 -1.30 9.45
C ALA A 35 -9.85 -2.27 10.55
N ASP A 36 -10.62 -2.38 11.62
CA ASP A 36 -10.32 -3.26 12.74
C ASP A 36 -10.53 -4.74 12.35
N ALA A 37 -11.60 -5.04 11.60
CA ALA A 37 -11.83 -6.38 11.05
C ALA A 37 -10.68 -6.83 10.15
N MET A 38 -10.15 -5.91 9.33
CA MET A 38 -8.97 -6.17 8.50
C MET A 38 -7.72 -6.45 9.35
N ILE A 39 -7.48 -5.65 10.39
CA ILE A 39 -6.34 -5.85 11.31
C ILE A 39 -6.45 -7.20 12.01
N GLN A 40 -7.64 -7.58 12.47
CA GLN A 40 -7.86 -8.87 13.12
C GLN A 40 -7.62 -10.04 12.15
N CYS A 41 -8.01 -9.88 10.88
CA CYS A 41 -7.75 -10.87 9.83
C CYS A 41 -6.26 -10.98 9.47
N LEU A 42 -5.50 -9.90 9.61
CA LEU A 42 -4.05 -9.86 9.32
C LEU A 42 -3.17 -10.08 10.55
N SER A 43 -3.78 -10.20 11.73
CA SER A 43 -3.07 -10.43 12.98
C SER A 43 -2.68 -11.90 13.12
N ILE A 44 -1.52 -12.10 13.72
CA ILE A 44 -0.95 -13.41 14.03
C ILE A 44 -1.25 -13.72 15.49
N GLU A 45 -1.85 -14.87 15.75
CA GLU A 45 -2.09 -15.34 17.12
C GLU A 45 -0.93 -16.21 17.61
N MET A 46 -0.53 -16.01 18.86
CA MET A 46 0.62 -16.69 19.49
C MET A 46 0.55 -18.22 19.45
N TYR A 47 -0.67 -18.79 19.50
CA TYR A 47 -0.87 -20.24 19.54
C TYR A 47 -0.90 -20.89 18.14
N ASN A 48 -1.13 -20.11 17.08
CA ASN A 48 -1.35 -20.60 15.72
C ASN A 48 -0.51 -19.84 14.70
N GLU A 49 0.73 -19.50 15.07
CA GLU A 49 1.57 -18.57 14.31
C GLU A 49 1.78 -19.02 12.86
N GLU A 50 1.99 -20.31 12.63
CA GLU A 50 2.24 -20.90 11.31
C GLU A 50 1.00 -20.82 10.41
N ILE A 51 -0.17 -21.16 10.94
CA ILE A 51 -1.45 -21.11 10.21
C ILE A 51 -1.81 -19.66 9.87
N CYS A 52 -1.61 -18.74 10.83
CA CYS A 52 -1.83 -17.31 10.60
C CYS A 52 -0.91 -16.76 9.51
N LYS A 53 0.38 -17.13 9.54
CA LYS A 53 1.35 -16.72 8.51
C LYS A 53 0.98 -17.27 7.13
N GLU A 54 0.54 -18.53 7.05
CA GLU A 54 0.09 -19.11 5.77
C GLU A 54 -1.15 -18.37 5.23
N ARG A 55 -2.12 -18.10 6.09
CA ARG A 55 -3.33 -17.32 5.72
C ARG A 55 -2.96 -15.93 5.20
N ILE A 56 -2.11 -15.20 5.94
CA ILE A 56 -1.64 -13.86 5.56
C ILE A 56 -0.89 -13.90 4.23
N GLY A 57 -0.04 -14.93 4.04
CA GLY A 57 0.65 -15.18 2.78
C GLY A 57 -0.34 -15.31 1.63
N LYS A 58 -1.32 -16.21 1.75
CA LYS A 58 -2.39 -16.40 0.76
C LYS A 58 -3.13 -15.11 0.42
N ILE A 59 -3.48 -14.28 1.43
CA ILE A 59 -4.16 -12.99 1.20
C ILE A 59 -3.26 -12.02 0.42
N CYS A 60 -1.97 -11.95 0.76
CA CYS A 60 -1.02 -11.08 0.05
C CYS A 60 -0.74 -11.56 -1.38
N ASP A 61 -0.62 -12.87 -1.59
CA ASP A 61 -0.41 -13.47 -2.90
C ASP A 61 -1.66 -13.28 -3.80
N ASP A 62 -2.87 -13.45 -3.25
CA ASP A 62 -4.12 -13.16 -3.96
C ASP A 62 -4.25 -11.68 -4.33
N TRP A 63 -3.89 -10.79 -3.40
CA TRP A 63 -3.82 -9.36 -3.68
C TRP A 63 -2.84 -9.05 -4.81
N GLU A 64 -1.63 -9.60 -4.76
CA GLU A 64 -0.60 -9.37 -5.78
C GLU A 64 -1.01 -9.91 -7.17
N ALA A 65 -1.77 -11.00 -7.21
CA ALA A 65 -2.33 -11.56 -8.44
C ALA A 65 -3.54 -10.76 -8.98
N SER A 66 -4.18 -9.94 -8.14
CA SER A 66 -5.34 -9.14 -8.53
C SER A 66 -4.98 -7.99 -9.50
N GLU A 67 -5.92 -7.66 -10.39
CA GLU A 67 -5.78 -6.53 -11.32
C GLU A 67 -5.55 -5.20 -10.60
N ASN A 68 -6.06 -5.07 -9.36
CA ASN A 68 -5.87 -3.87 -8.54
C ASN A 68 -4.40 -3.66 -8.18
N ALA A 69 -3.65 -4.72 -7.86
CA ALA A 69 -2.22 -4.63 -7.57
C ALA A 69 -1.42 -4.29 -8.82
N LEU A 70 -1.82 -4.82 -9.99
CA LEU A 70 -1.18 -4.47 -11.26
C LEU A 70 -1.38 -2.99 -11.61
N LYS A 71 -2.61 -2.47 -11.48
CA LYS A 71 -2.91 -1.04 -11.68
C LYS A 71 -2.09 -0.16 -10.75
N LEU A 72 -1.99 -0.54 -9.47
CA LEU A 72 -1.17 0.17 -8.50
C LEU A 72 0.31 0.18 -8.89
N LYS A 73 0.86 -0.97 -9.31
CA LYS A 73 2.26 -1.08 -9.76
C LYS A 73 2.53 -0.17 -10.96
N ASN A 74 1.61 -0.13 -11.93
CA ASN A 74 1.72 0.76 -13.10
C ASN A 74 1.70 2.24 -12.68
N GLU A 75 0.77 2.64 -11.81
CA GLU A 75 0.67 4.03 -11.36
C GLU A 75 1.92 4.48 -10.58
N ILE A 76 2.49 3.59 -9.76
CA ILE A 76 3.76 3.85 -9.06
C ILE A 76 4.92 4.02 -10.05
N GLU A 77 4.96 3.23 -11.13
CA GLU A 77 6.01 3.34 -12.15
C GLU A 77 5.88 4.63 -12.97
N GLU A 78 4.66 5.06 -13.30
CA GLU A 78 4.42 6.34 -13.97
C GLU A 78 4.89 7.53 -13.12
N GLN A 79 4.58 7.53 -11.82
CA GLN A 79 5.01 8.59 -10.91
C GLN A 79 6.53 8.64 -10.73
N ASN A 80 7.21 7.49 -10.73
CA ASN A 80 8.67 7.46 -10.65
C ASN A 80 9.35 8.14 -11.84
N LYS A 81 8.78 8.07 -13.04
CA LYS A 81 9.34 8.76 -14.22
C LYS A 81 9.32 10.28 -14.07
N ILE A 82 8.34 10.82 -13.36
CA ILE A 82 8.18 12.27 -13.13
C ILE A 82 9.22 12.78 -12.12
N VAL A 83 9.59 11.97 -11.12
CA VAL A 83 10.60 12.34 -10.10
C VAL A 83 12.03 12.26 -10.63
N VAL A 84 12.28 11.44 -11.67
CA VAL A 84 13.59 11.33 -12.33
C VAL A 84 13.90 12.55 -13.20
N ASP A 85 12.90 13.35 -13.61
CA ASP A 85 13.13 14.71 -14.14
C ASP A 85 13.55 15.63 -12.98
N LYS A 86 14.81 15.43 -12.57
CA LYS A 86 15.47 16.18 -11.51
C LYS A 86 15.40 17.66 -11.90
N PRO A 87 14.87 18.55 -11.04
CA PRO A 87 14.81 19.97 -11.38
C PRO A 87 16.19 20.45 -11.79
N GLU A 88 16.28 21.08 -12.97
CA GLU A 88 17.54 21.61 -13.50
C GLU A 88 18.26 22.37 -12.39
N ARG A 89 19.50 21.96 -12.08
CA ARG A 89 20.29 22.58 -11.01
C ARG A 89 20.26 24.08 -11.22
N ARG A 90 19.68 24.82 -10.27
CA ARG A 90 19.70 26.30 -10.25
C ARG A 90 21.15 26.74 -10.45
N LYS A 91 21.47 27.26 -11.64
CA LYS A 91 22.81 27.77 -11.95
C LYS A 91 23.12 28.81 -10.90
N ARG A 92 24.13 28.57 -10.06
CA ARG A 92 24.57 29.56 -9.06
C ARG A 92 24.91 30.83 -9.82
N ALA A 93 24.29 31.95 -9.46
CA ALA A 93 24.69 33.24 -9.98
C ALA A 93 26.20 33.40 -9.71
N THR A 94 26.98 33.60 -10.76
CA THR A 94 28.41 33.86 -10.65
C THR A 94 28.59 35.17 -9.90
N PHE A 95 29.58 35.21 -9.02
CA PHE A 95 29.88 36.28 -8.06
C PHE A 95 30.03 37.70 -8.68
N GLY A 96 30.07 37.83 -10.00
CA GLY A 96 30.22 39.09 -10.72
C GLY A 96 28.96 39.94 -10.91
N VAL A 97 27.78 39.49 -10.46
CA VAL A 97 26.52 40.25 -10.65
C VAL A 97 26.14 41.12 -9.44
N GLN A 98 26.86 41.01 -8.31
CA GLN A 98 26.40 41.60 -7.04
C GLN A 98 27.16 42.85 -6.55
N VAL A 99 28.14 43.38 -7.30
CA VAL A 99 28.82 44.63 -6.91
C VAL A 99 29.13 45.50 -8.13
N PHE A 100 28.13 46.25 -8.58
CA PHE A 100 28.33 47.51 -9.29
C PHE A 100 27.31 48.51 -8.73
N PHE A 101 27.76 49.25 -7.72
CA PHE A 101 27.24 50.55 -7.29
C PHE A 101 28.38 51.54 -7.40
#